data_AF-A0A266NF24-F1
#
_entry.id   AF-A0A266NF24-F1
#
_cell.length_a   1.000
_cell.length_b   1.000
_cell.length_c   1.000
_cell.angle_alpha   90.00
_cell.angle_beta   90.00
_cell.angle_gamma   90.00
#
_symmetry.space_group_name_H-M   'P 1'
#
loop_
_entity.id
_entity.type
_entity.pdbx_description
1 polymer ?
#
loop_
_entity_poly.entity_id
_entity_poly.type
_entity_poly.pdbx_seq_one_letter_code
_entity_poly.pdbx_strand_id
1 'polypeptide(L)'
;MRYSVFEHSLPLATSEAPLAEVAAIFDASIARYNVLATISTYRGAKGLVMNFIASDPRFAGKIIRVGHEFDQYFLVHLKNHMDFQPYSSSYRATVLSAVRGVLSYAVVNSFYGYRGFLDVVLDPTFRETAMRSSFSDNEFQQFDKALDDEIAFVESNLMAGYVPSGKGVPPEFIGTRFAPGWSDDEDNLKWWFENKLGCKAFVHSKTMSNAQKKFYFAAKKHGGIRVLFLRWGVILGIDAFVIIPFMFKLVTWTGLNATPAQSLKTNDYIKSHPLTGKPCIYYWKQRGQGDTDLHEGLLTAHLEKVSAETKDVMPLEEKQSSNIEKIWIRVLDITRPIRSELTESEEDYLFIYMPTYGRAAGQVRNLLQPNKCMHDWCRYMVEKYDLRDDRGDLLEINISRLRPSLVSKLMSAGVDISVIQAILGHSDVITTMRYIDKHNFAPKARREIHKCLSNIRKNREDQVRQPKQIAVGKTNDPSIIFTTATALCLDVYNPPARVKKATGWIEGQACTNFNMCLRCSKVVILEEHLPRLLAMRRGYKFSLENGAGATTHRAVLIQNLSVLDGILGENSDFSHSVLSKANQQSRNLEVYVDPFLVRGKYEQV
;
A
#
# COMPACT_ATOMS: atom_id res chain seq x y z
N MET A 1 8.53 38.01 16.21
CA MET A 1 7.75 39.15 15.66
C MET A 1 6.27 38.84 15.81
N ARG A 2 5.58 39.58 16.68
CA ARG A 2 4.10 39.54 16.81
C ARG A 2 3.52 40.34 15.65
N TYR A 3 2.82 39.69 14.72
CA TYR A 3 1.96 40.38 13.76
C TYR A 3 0.52 40.23 14.22
N SER A 4 0.11 41.10 15.14
CA SER A 4 -1.28 41.47 15.34
C SER A 4 -1.62 42.48 14.25
N VAL A 5 -2.06 41.99 13.10
CA VAL A 5 -2.69 42.82 12.07
C VAL A 5 -4.15 42.43 12.11
N PHE A 6 -4.95 43.14 12.91
CA PHE A 6 -6.41 43.35 12.82
C PHE A 6 -6.88 43.88 14.18
N GLU A 7 -6.59 45.15 14.45
CA GLU A 7 -7.26 45.96 15.49
C GLU A 7 -8.59 46.55 14.96
N HIS A 8 -9.14 46.01 13.87
CA HIS A 8 -10.42 46.40 13.29
C HIS A 8 -11.37 45.21 13.31
N SER A 9 -12.55 45.43 13.90
CA SER A 9 -13.66 44.48 13.91
C SER A 9 -13.90 43.94 12.50
N LEU A 10 -13.65 42.65 12.32
CA LEU A 10 -13.94 41.97 11.06
C LEU A 10 -15.44 42.12 10.75
N PRO A 11 -15.82 42.41 9.49
CA PRO A 11 -17.20 42.70 9.12
C PRO A 11 -18.10 41.47 9.32
N LEU A 12 -19.32 41.67 9.82
CA LEU A 12 -20.31 40.60 9.94
C LEU A 12 -21.11 40.45 8.65
N ALA A 13 -21.56 39.24 8.36
CA ALA A 13 -22.38 38.96 7.19
C ALA A 13 -23.81 39.50 7.41
N THR A 14 -24.29 40.31 6.46
CA THR A 14 -25.63 40.94 6.49
C THR A 14 -26.46 40.50 5.28
N SER A 15 -27.74 40.87 5.24
CA SER A 15 -28.62 40.62 4.10
C SER A 15 -28.14 41.31 2.81
N GLU A 16 -27.47 42.45 2.93
CA GLU A 16 -26.90 43.20 1.79
C GLU A 16 -25.54 42.65 1.35
N ALA A 17 -24.79 42.03 2.27
CA ALA A 17 -23.49 41.43 2.00
C ALA A 17 -23.39 40.03 2.64
N PRO A 18 -24.05 39.01 2.05
CA PRO A 18 -24.20 37.68 2.67
C PRO A 18 -22.90 36.88 2.80
N LEU A 19 -21.83 37.28 2.09
CA LEU A 19 -20.53 36.61 2.06
C LEU A 19 -19.40 37.46 2.67
N ALA A 20 -19.74 38.53 3.41
CA ALA A 20 -18.76 39.49 3.93
C ALA A 20 -17.72 38.83 4.85
N GLU A 21 -18.12 37.88 5.70
CA GLU A 21 -17.22 37.19 6.62
C GLU A 21 -16.22 36.29 5.88
N VAL A 22 -16.70 35.52 4.90
CA VAL A 22 -15.84 34.67 4.07
C VAL A 22 -14.85 35.54 3.30
N ALA A 23 -15.32 36.63 2.67
CA ALA A 23 -14.46 37.55 1.94
C ALA A 23 -13.38 38.16 2.84
N ALA A 24 -13.73 38.57 4.06
CA ALA A 24 -12.81 39.18 5.01
C ALA A 24 -11.68 38.24 5.44
N ILE A 25 -11.96 36.95 5.66
CA ILE A 25 -10.92 35.97 6.02
C ILE A 25 -9.95 35.75 4.85
N PHE A 26 -10.44 35.70 3.62
CA PHE A 26 -9.57 35.62 2.44
C PHE A 26 -8.72 36.88 2.29
N ASP A 27 -9.30 38.06 2.46
CA ASP A 27 -8.57 39.34 2.37
C ASP A 27 -7.50 39.47 3.48
N ALA A 28 -7.83 39.05 4.70
CA ALA A 28 -6.90 38.95 5.81
C ALA A 28 -5.72 38.01 5.51
N SER A 29 -5.99 36.87 4.88
CA SER A 29 -4.95 35.92 4.48
C SER A 29 -4.08 36.45 3.35
N ILE A 30 -4.68 37.12 2.35
CA ILE A 30 -3.97 37.73 1.20
C ILE A 30 -3.01 38.83 1.69
N ALA A 31 -3.42 39.64 2.66
CA ALA A 31 -2.63 40.76 3.19
C ALA A 31 -1.30 40.32 3.83
N ARG A 32 -1.11 39.03 4.14
CA ARG A 32 0.13 38.49 4.70
C ARG A 32 1.25 38.29 3.69
N TYR A 33 0.93 38.25 2.39
CA TYR A 33 1.89 37.87 1.36
C TYR A 33 2.35 39.09 0.57
N ASN A 34 3.67 39.20 0.38
CA ASN A 34 4.29 40.26 -0.43
C ASN A 34 4.63 39.81 -1.87
N VAL A 35 4.53 38.51 -2.15
CA VAL A 35 4.86 37.93 -3.46
C VAL A 35 3.65 37.95 -4.39
N LEU A 36 3.77 38.64 -5.53
CA LEU A 36 2.68 38.83 -6.50
C LEU A 36 2.06 37.51 -6.99
N ALA A 37 2.86 36.48 -7.24
CA ALA A 37 2.39 35.17 -7.67
C ALA A 37 1.50 34.48 -6.60
N THR A 38 1.90 34.59 -5.33
CA THR A 38 1.12 34.05 -4.20
C THR A 38 -0.18 34.81 -4.00
N ILE A 39 -0.13 36.16 -4.08
CA ILE A 39 -1.32 37.02 -4.01
C ILE A 39 -2.32 36.65 -5.11
N SER A 40 -1.85 36.44 -6.34
CA SER A 40 -2.69 36.03 -7.47
C SER A 40 -3.38 34.69 -7.23
N THR A 41 -2.65 33.72 -6.66
CA THR A 41 -3.19 32.39 -6.32
C THR A 41 -4.31 32.50 -5.28
N TYR A 42 -4.11 33.26 -4.20
CA TYR A 42 -5.11 33.41 -3.15
C TYR A 42 -6.33 34.23 -3.62
N ARG A 43 -6.14 35.23 -4.49
CA ARG A 43 -7.26 35.94 -5.14
C ARG A 43 -8.06 35.03 -6.06
N GLY A 44 -7.39 34.17 -6.82
CA GLY A 44 -8.05 33.15 -7.64
C GLY A 44 -8.85 32.15 -6.80
N ALA A 45 -8.29 31.70 -5.67
CA ALA A 45 -8.98 30.84 -4.72
C ALA A 45 -10.21 31.51 -4.09
N LYS A 46 -10.11 32.80 -3.72
CA LYS A 46 -11.24 33.61 -3.25
C LYS A 46 -12.37 33.62 -4.27
N GLY A 47 -12.07 33.93 -5.54
CA GLY A 47 -13.07 33.96 -6.61
C GLY A 47 -13.78 32.62 -6.80
N LEU A 48 -13.03 31.52 -6.81
CA LEU A 48 -13.58 30.17 -6.96
C LEU A 48 -14.49 29.79 -5.78
N VAL A 49 -14.07 30.08 -4.55
CA VAL A 49 -14.88 29.81 -3.35
C VAL A 49 -16.17 30.62 -3.34
N MET A 50 -16.11 31.90 -3.68
CA MET A 50 -17.30 32.75 -3.75
C MET A 50 -18.28 32.25 -4.81
N ASN A 51 -17.78 31.85 -5.98
CA ASN A 51 -18.61 31.25 -7.04
C ASN A 51 -19.22 29.90 -6.60
N PHE A 52 -18.43 29.05 -5.92
CA PHE A 52 -18.91 27.78 -5.39
C PHE A 52 -20.08 28.00 -4.42
N ILE A 53 -19.90 28.88 -3.43
CA ILE A 53 -20.92 29.21 -2.42
C ILE A 53 -22.17 29.82 -3.09
N ALA A 54 -22.01 30.67 -4.11
CA ALA A 54 -23.15 31.22 -4.84
C ALA A 54 -23.90 30.16 -5.68
N SER A 55 -23.21 29.14 -6.18
CA SER A 55 -23.77 28.11 -7.06
C SER A 55 -24.36 26.88 -6.35
N ASP A 56 -23.87 26.55 -5.14
CA ASP A 56 -24.27 25.33 -4.44
C ASP A 56 -25.63 25.55 -3.74
N PRO A 57 -26.63 24.68 -3.98
CA PRO A 57 -27.97 24.79 -3.38
C PRO A 57 -27.98 24.86 -1.84
N ARG A 58 -26.92 24.37 -1.18
CA ARG A 58 -26.80 24.41 0.28
C ARG A 58 -26.60 25.82 0.82
N PHE A 59 -25.95 26.67 0.04
CA PHE A 59 -25.48 28.00 0.44
C PHE A 59 -26.18 29.14 -0.32
N ALA A 60 -26.67 28.89 -1.53
CA ALA A 60 -27.33 29.90 -2.36
C ALA A 60 -28.49 30.58 -1.62
N GLY A 61 -28.49 31.92 -1.62
CA GLY A 61 -29.54 32.76 -0.99
C GLY A 61 -29.49 32.84 0.53
N LYS A 62 -28.47 32.28 1.20
CA LYS A 62 -28.29 32.37 2.65
C LYS A 62 -27.19 33.36 3.03
N ILE A 63 -27.31 33.91 4.24
CA ILE A 63 -26.23 34.64 4.90
C ILE A 63 -25.24 33.58 5.40
N ILE A 64 -23.98 33.64 4.96
CA ILE A 64 -22.97 32.65 5.27
C ILE A 64 -22.09 33.17 6.41
N ARG A 65 -22.25 32.59 7.58
CA ARG A 65 -21.44 32.92 8.75
C ARG A 65 -20.31 31.92 8.95
N VAL A 66 -19.14 32.45 9.31
CA VAL A 66 -17.96 31.63 9.58
C VAL A 66 -18.15 30.91 10.91
N GLY A 67 -17.97 29.57 10.91
CA GLY A 67 -18.22 28.72 12.07
C GLY A 67 -19.63 28.14 12.13
N HIS A 68 -20.55 28.59 11.27
CA HIS A 68 -21.90 28.04 11.14
C HIS A 68 -22.12 27.40 9.77
N GLU A 69 -22.40 28.19 8.72
CA GLU A 69 -22.58 27.68 7.36
C GLU A 69 -21.23 27.41 6.69
N PHE A 70 -20.22 28.24 6.97
CA PHE A 70 -18.84 27.97 6.59
C PHE A 70 -18.19 27.18 7.74
N ASP A 71 -18.52 25.89 7.78
CA ASP A 71 -18.22 24.97 8.88
C ASP A 71 -16.88 24.23 8.72
N GLN A 72 -16.57 23.38 9.71
CA GLN A 72 -15.37 22.55 9.71
C GLN A 72 -15.26 21.58 8.52
N TYR A 73 -16.35 21.32 7.79
CA TYR A 73 -16.39 20.41 6.65
C TYR A 73 -16.28 21.12 5.30
N PHE A 74 -16.22 22.46 5.30
CA PHE A 74 -16.20 23.25 4.08
C PHE A 74 -15.13 22.81 3.07
N LEU A 75 -13.90 22.52 3.53
CA LEU A 75 -12.80 22.11 2.66
C LEU A 75 -13.08 20.78 1.94
N VAL A 76 -13.75 19.85 2.62
CA VAL A 76 -14.18 18.56 2.05
C VAL A 76 -15.25 18.78 0.99
N HIS A 77 -16.21 19.66 1.27
CA HIS A 77 -17.27 19.99 0.31
C HIS A 77 -16.73 20.66 -0.95
N LEU A 78 -15.79 21.59 -0.79
CA LEU A 78 -15.12 22.24 -1.91
C LEU A 78 -14.33 21.24 -2.75
N LYS A 79 -13.54 20.36 -2.13
CA LYS A 79 -12.81 19.30 -2.85
C LYS A 79 -13.77 18.42 -3.65
N ASN A 80 -14.85 17.95 -3.03
CA ASN A 80 -15.82 17.10 -3.71
C ASN A 80 -16.44 17.80 -4.92
N HIS A 81 -16.77 19.09 -4.81
CA HIS A 81 -17.28 19.86 -5.95
C HIS A 81 -16.24 19.96 -7.08
N MET A 82 -14.98 20.27 -6.74
CA MET A 82 -13.89 20.40 -7.71
C MET A 82 -13.53 19.07 -8.40
N ASP A 83 -13.71 17.93 -7.73
CA ASP A 83 -13.50 16.59 -8.30
C ASP A 83 -14.48 16.30 -9.47
N PHE A 84 -15.68 16.92 -9.50
CA PHE A 84 -16.69 16.73 -10.56
C PHE A 84 -16.58 17.75 -11.71
N GLN A 85 -15.68 18.72 -11.60
CA GLN A 85 -15.48 19.77 -12.60
C GLN A 85 -14.26 19.46 -13.46
N PRO A 86 -14.18 19.98 -14.71
CA PRO A 86 -13.10 19.71 -15.64
C PRO A 86 -11.80 20.51 -15.31
N TYR A 87 -11.40 20.52 -14.04
CA TYR A 87 -10.17 21.16 -13.58
C TYR A 87 -8.97 20.21 -13.67
N SER A 88 -7.77 20.74 -13.92
CA SER A 88 -6.53 19.95 -13.85
C SER A 88 -6.18 19.64 -12.39
N SER A 89 -5.49 18.50 -12.15
CA SER A 89 -5.04 18.10 -10.81
C SER A 89 -4.14 19.16 -10.16
N SER A 90 -3.22 19.75 -10.93
CA SER A 90 -2.34 20.82 -10.45
C SER A 90 -3.12 22.04 -10.01
N TYR A 91 -4.14 22.44 -10.78
CA TYR A 91 -4.99 23.58 -10.44
C TYR A 91 -5.80 23.30 -9.16
N ARG A 92 -6.41 22.11 -9.05
CA ARG A 92 -7.14 21.72 -7.84
C ARG A 92 -6.23 21.70 -6.60
N ALA A 93 -5.03 21.15 -6.72
CA ALA A 93 -4.04 21.12 -5.64
C ALA A 93 -3.65 22.53 -5.18
N THR A 94 -3.33 23.42 -6.12
CA THR A 94 -2.94 24.81 -5.84
C THR A 94 -4.07 25.58 -5.15
N VAL A 95 -5.30 25.47 -5.66
CA VAL A 95 -6.46 26.16 -5.07
C VAL A 95 -6.80 25.60 -3.69
N LEU A 96 -6.89 24.28 -3.52
CA LEU A 96 -7.19 23.65 -2.23
C LEU A 96 -6.10 23.94 -1.19
N SER A 97 -4.81 24.01 -1.59
CA SER A 97 -3.73 24.44 -0.70
C SER A 97 -3.87 25.89 -0.26
N ALA A 98 -4.29 26.78 -1.15
CA ALA A 98 -4.51 28.19 -0.81
C ALA A 98 -5.67 28.33 0.18
N VAL A 99 -6.80 27.66 -0.09
CA VAL A 99 -7.97 27.64 0.82
C VAL A 99 -7.60 27.03 2.17
N ARG A 100 -6.84 25.92 2.20
CA ARG A 100 -6.30 25.38 3.46
C ARG A 100 -5.51 26.44 4.22
N GLY A 101 -4.61 27.16 3.57
CA GLY A 101 -3.83 28.22 4.21
C GLY A 101 -4.71 29.33 4.80
N VAL A 102 -5.82 29.67 4.14
CA VAL A 102 -6.83 30.62 4.64
C VAL A 102 -7.53 30.07 5.89
N LEU A 103 -7.97 28.82 5.86
CA LEU A 103 -8.63 28.17 7.00
C LEU A 103 -7.71 28.01 8.21
N SER A 104 -6.46 27.55 7.99
CA SER A 104 -5.44 27.47 9.04
C SER A 104 -5.20 28.83 9.67
N TYR A 105 -5.17 29.90 8.86
CA TYR A 105 -5.01 31.25 9.39
C TYR A 105 -6.22 31.71 10.21
N ALA A 106 -7.45 31.38 9.78
CA ALA A 106 -8.66 31.68 10.53
C ALA A 106 -8.67 30.98 11.90
N VAL A 107 -8.25 29.70 11.96
CA VAL A 107 -8.14 28.93 13.21
C VAL A 107 -7.10 29.54 14.15
N VAL A 108 -5.90 29.84 13.65
CA VAL A 108 -4.80 30.39 14.48
C VAL A 108 -5.19 31.72 15.13
N ASN A 109 -6.02 32.53 14.45
CA ASN A 109 -6.44 33.84 14.96
C ASN A 109 -7.87 33.82 15.52
N SER A 110 -8.51 32.65 15.59
CA SER A 110 -9.89 32.49 16.09
C SER A 110 -10.89 33.45 15.44
N PHE A 111 -10.75 33.72 14.14
CA PHE A 111 -11.67 34.61 13.41
C PHE A 111 -13.09 34.09 13.50
N TYR A 112 -14.02 34.94 13.97
CA TYR A 112 -15.43 34.61 14.21
C TYR A 112 -15.67 33.36 15.07
N GLY A 113 -14.70 32.97 15.91
CA GLY A 113 -14.80 31.75 16.73
C GLY A 113 -14.59 30.44 15.95
N TYR A 114 -13.99 30.49 14.75
CA TYR A 114 -13.67 29.31 13.97
C TYR A 114 -12.55 28.48 14.62
N ARG A 115 -12.88 27.28 15.10
CA ARG A 115 -11.98 26.46 15.95
C ARG A 115 -11.18 25.39 15.22
N GLY A 116 -11.60 24.98 14.02
CA GLY A 116 -10.95 23.88 13.31
C GLY A 116 -11.60 23.59 11.97
N PHE A 117 -10.90 22.82 11.14
CA PHE A 117 -11.43 22.27 9.89
C PHE A 117 -10.88 20.86 9.66
N LEU A 118 -11.64 20.05 8.95
CA LEU A 118 -11.21 18.73 8.51
C LEU A 118 -10.35 18.88 7.25
N ASP A 119 -9.08 18.49 7.36
CA ASP A 119 -8.16 18.58 6.24
C ASP A 119 -8.44 17.52 5.17
N VAL A 120 -8.06 17.82 3.93
CA VAL A 120 -8.24 16.97 2.76
C VAL A 120 -6.89 16.59 2.15
N VAL A 121 -6.78 15.41 1.54
CA VAL A 121 -5.60 15.07 0.75
C VAL A 121 -5.61 15.94 -0.52
N LEU A 122 -4.53 16.70 -0.75
CA LEU A 122 -4.35 17.46 -1.99
C LEU A 122 -3.99 16.50 -3.11
N ASP A 123 -4.49 16.83 -4.31
CA ASP A 123 -3.99 16.19 -5.51
C ASP A 123 -2.47 16.46 -5.63
N PRO A 124 -1.67 15.49 -6.09
CA PRO A 124 -0.26 15.74 -6.36
C PRO A 124 -0.11 16.88 -7.38
N THR A 125 0.76 17.85 -7.07
CA THR A 125 1.06 19.02 -7.92
C THR A 125 1.83 18.68 -9.20
N PHE A 126 2.38 17.48 -9.25
CA PHE A 126 2.97 16.90 -10.45
C PHE A 126 1.93 16.05 -11.18
N ARG A 127 2.05 15.90 -12.51
CA ARG A 127 1.40 14.75 -13.19
C ARG A 127 1.72 13.53 -12.32
N GLU A 128 0.71 12.79 -11.87
CA GLU A 128 0.94 11.43 -11.43
C GLU A 128 1.61 10.74 -12.62
N THR A 129 2.94 10.69 -12.62
CA THR A 129 3.66 9.81 -13.52
C THR A 129 3.10 8.43 -13.20
N ALA A 130 2.53 7.77 -14.21
CA ALA A 130 1.96 6.42 -14.14
C ALA A 130 2.86 5.45 -13.34
N MET A 131 4.16 5.75 -13.28
CA MET A 131 5.21 5.30 -12.37
C MET A 131 4.83 4.85 -10.93
N ARG A 132 3.76 5.36 -10.31
CA ARG A 132 3.30 4.91 -8.96
C ARG A 132 1.85 4.42 -8.88
N SER A 133 1.13 4.37 -9.99
CA SER A 133 -0.25 3.84 -10.04
C SER A 133 -0.27 2.31 -9.97
N SER A 134 -1.35 1.71 -9.45
CA SER A 134 -1.53 0.26 -9.55
C SER A 134 -1.62 -0.16 -11.01
N PHE A 135 -1.13 -1.36 -11.34
CA PHE A 135 -1.42 -2.02 -12.61
C PHE A 135 -2.93 -2.27 -12.73
N SER A 136 -3.44 -2.22 -13.95
CA SER A 136 -4.75 -2.80 -14.25
C SER A 136 -4.71 -4.32 -14.06
N ASP A 137 -5.87 -4.96 -13.94
CA ASP A 137 -5.91 -6.42 -13.79
C ASP A 137 -5.31 -7.14 -15.01
N ASN A 138 -5.49 -6.57 -16.21
CA ASN A 138 -4.93 -7.08 -17.46
C ASN A 138 -3.40 -6.85 -17.53
N GLU A 139 -2.94 -5.63 -17.26
CA GLU A 139 -1.51 -5.29 -17.22
C GLU A 139 -0.75 -6.20 -16.24
N PHE A 140 -1.33 -6.40 -15.04
CA PHE A 140 -0.71 -7.24 -14.03
C PHE A 140 -0.65 -8.71 -14.44
N GLN A 141 -1.71 -9.26 -15.03
CA GLN A 141 -1.73 -10.66 -15.48
C GLN A 141 -0.69 -10.92 -16.57
N GLN A 142 -0.57 -10.01 -17.54
CA GLN A 142 0.46 -10.09 -18.58
C GLN A 142 1.86 -10.04 -17.97
N PHE A 143 2.10 -9.08 -17.06
CA PHE A 143 3.39 -8.93 -16.39
C PHE A 143 3.74 -10.15 -15.51
N ASP A 144 2.80 -10.65 -14.69
CA ASP A 144 3.03 -11.78 -13.78
C ASP A 144 3.30 -13.08 -14.55
N LYS A 145 2.60 -13.28 -15.68
CA LYS A 145 2.87 -14.40 -16.60
C LYS A 145 4.25 -14.28 -17.23
N ALA A 146 4.60 -13.12 -17.78
CA ALA A 146 5.92 -12.89 -18.36
C ALA A 146 7.04 -13.09 -17.33
N LEU A 147 6.79 -12.74 -16.07
CA LEU A 147 7.72 -12.97 -14.96
C LEU A 147 7.92 -14.46 -14.66
N ASP A 148 6.85 -15.25 -14.70
CA ASP A 148 6.93 -16.72 -14.55
C ASP A 148 7.68 -17.36 -15.74
N ASP A 149 7.40 -16.91 -16.96
CA ASP A 149 8.09 -17.36 -18.16
C ASP A 149 9.59 -17.00 -18.11
N GLU A 150 9.94 -15.82 -17.57
CA GLU A 150 11.34 -15.40 -17.40
C GLU A 150 12.06 -16.21 -16.33
N ILE A 151 11.41 -16.50 -15.20
CA ILE A 151 11.98 -17.38 -14.17
C ILE A 151 12.21 -18.78 -14.75
N ALA A 152 11.23 -19.34 -15.46
CA ALA A 152 11.36 -20.64 -16.10
C ALA A 152 12.50 -20.65 -17.14
N PHE A 153 12.66 -19.56 -17.91
CA PHE A 153 13.77 -19.38 -18.85
C PHE A 153 15.13 -19.36 -18.14
N VAL A 154 15.25 -18.62 -17.03
CA VAL A 154 16.46 -18.60 -16.21
C VAL A 154 16.79 -20.00 -15.69
N GLU A 155 15.81 -20.72 -15.18
CA GLU A 155 16.02 -22.05 -14.60
C GLU A 155 16.33 -23.13 -15.63
N SER A 156 15.64 -23.12 -16.77
CA SER A 156 15.67 -24.21 -17.76
C SER A 156 16.74 -23.99 -18.82
N ASN A 157 16.94 -22.75 -19.28
CA ASN A 157 17.81 -22.47 -20.42
C ASN A 157 19.16 -21.91 -19.99
N LEU A 158 19.17 -20.98 -19.05
CA LEU A 158 20.44 -20.39 -18.59
C LEU A 158 21.21 -21.39 -17.71
N MET A 159 20.56 -22.00 -16.72
CA MET A 159 21.27 -22.88 -15.77
C MET A 159 21.61 -24.28 -16.30
N ALA A 160 20.90 -24.77 -17.34
CA ALA A 160 21.18 -26.08 -17.94
C ALA A 160 22.36 -26.07 -18.93
N GLY A 161 22.85 -24.88 -19.31
CA GLY A 161 23.93 -24.70 -20.27
C GLY A 161 23.44 -24.66 -21.73
N TYR A 162 24.26 -24.05 -22.59
CA TYR A 162 23.93 -23.85 -24.00
C TYR A 162 23.97 -25.17 -24.79
N VAL A 163 22.88 -25.49 -25.49
CA VAL A 163 22.82 -26.60 -26.45
C VAL A 163 23.09 -26.07 -27.86
N PRO A 164 24.10 -26.60 -28.58
CA PRO A 164 24.39 -26.19 -29.94
C PRO A 164 23.18 -26.33 -30.86
N SER A 165 22.85 -25.24 -31.55
CA SER A 165 21.71 -25.16 -32.47
C SER A 165 22.02 -25.74 -33.84
N GLY A 166 23.30 -25.72 -34.26
CA GLY A 166 23.71 -26.14 -35.60
C GLY A 166 23.20 -25.23 -36.73
N LYS A 167 22.68 -24.03 -36.40
CA LYS A 167 22.13 -23.07 -37.36
C LYS A 167 23.17 -22.04 -37.80
N GLY A 168 22.99 -21.52 -39.01
CA GLY A 168 23.84 -20.49 -39.61
C GLY A 168 24.88 -21.01 -40.60
N VAL A 169 25.49 -20.08 -41.34
CA VAL A 169 26.44 -20.37 -42.43
C VAL A 169 27.82 -19.78 -42.09
N PRO A 170 28.92 -20.48 -42.43
CA PRO A 170 30.26 -19.92 -42.30
C PRO A 170 30.40 -18.61 -43.09
N PRO A 171 31.11 -17.60 -42.55
CA PRO A 171 31.39 -16.38 -43.30
C PRO A 171 32.31 -16.67 -44.48
N GLU A 172 31.86 -16.29 -45.67
CA GLU A 172 32.64 -16.38 -46.89
C GLU A 172 33.73 -15.30 -46.92
N PHE A 173 34.98 -15.70 -47.23
CA PHE A 173 36.14 -14.82 -47.20
C PHE A 173 36.55 -14.41 -48.62
N ILE A 174 36.34 -13.14 -48.96
CA ILE A 174 36.61 -12.58 -50.30
C ILE A 174 38.04 -12.01 -50.36
N GLY A 175 39.03 -12.74 -49.84
CA GLY A 175 40.46 -12.40 -49.89
C GLY A 175 40.93 -11.27 -48.94
N THR A 176 40.18 -10.17 -48.80
CA THR A 176 40.54 -9.03 -47.92
C THR A 176 39.55 -8.80 -46.78
N ARG A 177 38.29 -9.20 -46.94
CA ARG A 177 37.19 -9.00 -45.98
C ARG A 177 36.24 -10.19 -46.05
N PHE A 178 35.42 -10.35 -45.01
CA PHE A 178 34.26 -11.25 -45.11
C PHE A 178 33.21 -10.63 -46.04
N ALA A 179 32.43 -11.49 -46.70
CA ALA A 179 31.31 -11.07 -47.51
C ALA A 179 30.39 -10.13 -46.71
N PRO A 180 29.98 -8.98 -47.28
CA PRO A 180 29.03 -8.08 -46.64
C PRO A 180 27.69 -8.81 -46.40
N GLY A 181 27.01 -8.51 -45.30
CA GLY A 181 25.75 -9.18 -44.94
C GLY A 181 25.87 -10.27 -43.88
N TRP A 182 27.03 -10.94 -43.73
CA TRP A 182 27.16 -12.08 -42.82
C TRP A 182 26.79 -11.76 -41.37
N SER A 183 27.29 -10.63 -40.86
CA SER A 183 27.03 -10.14 -39.49
C SER A 183 25.59 -9.69 -39.24
N ASP A 184 24.79 -9.54 -40.28
CA ASP A 184 23.43 -8.98 -40.19
C ASP A 184 22.42 -10.06 -39.80
N ASP A 185 22.76 -11.34 -39.95
CA ASP A 185 21.95 -12.48 -39.52
C ASP A 185 22.42 -13.00 -38.15
N GLU A 186 21.49 -13.20 -37.22
CA GLU A 186 21.75 -13.73 -35.88
C GLU A 186 22.18 -15.21 -35.92
N ASP A 187 21.63 -16.01 -36.83
CA ASP A 187 21.95 -17.44 -36.91
C ASP A 187 23.39 -17.66 -37.41
N ASN A 188 23.89 -16.79 -38.29
CA ASN A 188 25.30 -16.76 -38.69
C ASN A 188 26.25 -16.47 -37.51
N LEU A 189 25.80 -15.66 -36.54
CA LEU A 189 26.57 -15.43 -35.32
C LEU A 189 26.54 -16.64 -34.39
N LYS A 190 25.43 -17.39 -34.31
CA LYS A 190 25.39 -18.67 -33.56
C LYS A 190 26.39 -19.66 -34.11
N TRP A 191 26.46 -19.80 -35.44
CA TRP A 191 27.46 -20.65 -36.08
C TRP A 191 28.89 -20.28 -35.67
N TRP A 192 29.22 -18.97 -35.66
CA TRP A 192 30.54 -18.51 -35.23
C TRP A 192 30.82 -18.79 -33.75
N PHE A 193 29.81 -18.61 -32.90
CA PHE A 193 29.93 -18.92 -31.48
C PHE A 193 30.19 -20.41 -31.24
N GLU A 194 29.46 -21.28 -31.93
CA GLU A 194 29.61 -22.73 -31.83
C GLU A 194 30.97 -23.21 -32.36
N ASN A 195 31.37 -22.75 -33.55
CA ASN A 195 32.52 -23.31 -34.28
C ASN A 195 33.84 -22.57 -34.04
N LYS A 196 33.83 -21.25 -33.85
CA LYS A 196 35.06 -20.43 -33.69
C LYS A 196 35.34 -20.03 -32.26
N LEU A 197 34.31 -19.93 -31.42
CA LEU A 197 34.46 -19.63 -30.00
C LEU A 197 34.28 -20.86 -29.11
N GLY A 198 33.92 -22.01 -29.68
CA GLY A 198 33.80 -23.29 -28.97
C GLY A 198 32.72 -23.26 -27.89
N CYS A 199 31.61 -22.56 -28.13
CA CYS A 199 30.51 -22.34 -27.17
C CYS A 199 30.93 -21.66 -25.86
N LYS A 200 32.09 -21.00 -25.81
CA LYS A 200 32.57 -20.28 -24.63
C LYS A 200 32.17 -18.82 -24.68
N ALA A 201 31.33 -18.41 -23.74
CA ALA A 201 30.99 -17.01 -23.53
C ALA A 201 32.23 -16.21 -23.14
N PHE A 202 32.28 -14.93 -23.52
CA PHE A 202 33.39 -14.05 -23.17
C PHE A 202 32.93 -12.62 -22.95
N VAL A 203 33.70 -11.90 -22.14
CA VAL A 203 33.50 -10.48 -21.84
C VAL A 203 34.51 -9.64 -22.63
N HIS A 204 34.15 -8.39 -22.93
CA HIS A 204 35.07 -7.46 -23.57
C HIS A 204 36.33 -7.24 -22.71
N SER A 205 37.51 -7.52 -23.28
CA SER A 205 38.80 -7.27 -22.65
C SER A 205 39.79 -6.68 -23.67
N LYS A 206 40.84 -6.01 -23.17
CA LYS A 206 41.91 -5.49 -24.04
C LYS A 206 42.70 -6.62 -24.72
N THR A 207 42.66 -7.83 -24.17
CA THR A 207 43.41 -9.02 -24.59
C THR A 207 42.61 -10.01 -25.45
N MET A 208 41.46 -9.59 -26.00
CA MET A 208 40.61 -10.47 -26.82
C MET A 208 41.31 -11.01 -28.08
N SER A 209 41.00 -12.28 -28.42
CA SER A 209 41.43 -12.90 -29.67
C SER A 209 40.80 -12.20 -30.88
N ASN A 210 41.40 -12.38 -32.07
CA ASN A 210 40.84 -11.82 -33.31
C ASN A 210 39.43 -12.34 -33.59
N ALA A 211 39.12 -13.60 -33.24
CA ALA A 211 37.80 -14.17 -33.40
C ALA A 211 36.76 -13.53 -32.45
N GLN A 212 37.14 -13.28 -31.20
CA GLN A 212 36.33 -12.59 -30.21
C GLN A 212 36.08 -11.13 -30.60
N LYS A 213 37.09 -10.41 -31.10
CA LYS A 213 36.96 -9.02 -31.56
C LYS A 213 35.94 -8.90 -32.68
N LYS A 214 36.03 -9.77 -33.69
CA LYS A 214 35.09 -9.76 -34.82
C LYS A 214 33.66 -10.06 -34.38
N PHE A 215 33.47 -11.08 -33.53
CA PHE A 215 32.16 -11.38 -32.95
C PHE A 215 31.60 -10.21 -32.14
N TYR A 216 32.43 -9.56 -31.31
CA TYR A 216 32.01 -8.42 -30.50
C TYR A 216 31.49 -7.25 -31.33
N PHE A 217 32.17 -6.89 -32.42
CA PHE A 217 31.71 -5.83 -33.31
C PHE A 217 30.45 -6.22 -34.07
N ALA A 218 30.32 -7.47 -34.50
CA ALA A 218 29.12 -7.96 -35.17
C ALA A 218 27.90 -7.98 -34.23
N ALA A 219 28.09 -8.45 -33.00
CA ALA A 219 27.04 -8.51 -31.99
C ALA A 219 26.46 -7.13 -31.62
N LYS A 220 27.19 -6.02 -31.82
CA LYS A 220 26.66 -4.66 -31.60
C LYS A 220 25.44 -4.34 -32.47
N LYS A 221 25.36 -4.91 -33.68
CA LYS A 221 24.20 -4.74 -34.57
C LYS A 221 22.93 -5.39 -34.02
N HIS A 222 23.09 -6.38 -33.15
CA HIS A 222 22.01 -7.17 -32.55
C HIS A 222 21.74 -6.77 -31.09
N GLY A 223 22.12 -5.56 -30.68
CA GLY A 223 21.93 -5.09 -29.29
C GLY A 223 23.08 -5.46 -28.33
N GLY A 224 24.19 -5.99 -28.85
CA GLY A 224 25.42 -6.28 -28.10
C GLY A 224 25.50 -7.72 -27.58
N ILE A 225 26.71 -8.13 -27.18
CA ILE A 225 27.00 -9.50 -26.73
C ILE A 225 26.08 -9.96 -25.58
N ARG A 226 25.82 -9.07 -24.61
CA ARG A 226 25.03 -9.42 -23.42
C ARG A 226 23.61 -9.85 -23.77
N VAL A 227 22.92 -9.03 -24.57
CA VAL A 227 21.52 -9.29 -24.97
C VAL A 227 21.44 -10.52 -25.87
N LEU A 228 22.43 -10.70 -26.75
CA LEU A 228 22.53 -11.82 -27.68
C LEU A 228 22.72 -13.15 -26.94
N PHE A 229 23.72 -13.23 -26.04
CA PHE A 229 23.96 -14.42 -25.23
C PHE A 229 22.79 -14.72 -24.28
N LEU A 230 22.19 -13.70 -23.68
CA LEU A 230 21.00 -13.88 -22.87
C LEU A 230 19.85 -14.48 -23.69
N ARG A 231 19.61 -14.00 -24.93
CA ARG A 231 18.60 -14.57 -25.84
C ARG A 231 18.88 -16.04 -26.19
N TRP A 232 20.16 -16.40 -26.34
CA TRP A 232 20.57 -17.76 -26.65
C TRP A 232 20.60 -18.70 -25.43
N GLY A 233 20.37 -18.18 -24.22
CA GLY A 233 20.50 -18.97 -22.98
C GLY A 233 21.95 -19.21 -22.54
N VAL A 234 22.89 -18.43 -23.06
CA VAL A 234 24.31 -18.50 -22.67
C VAL A 234 24.57 -17.60 -21.47
N ILE A 235 24.98 -18.18 -20.35
CA ILE A 235 25.40 -17.43 -19.15
C ILE A 235 26.78 -16.79 -19.40
N LEU A 236 26.86 -15.46 -19.30
CA LEU A 236 28.13 -14.71 -19.22
C LEU A 236 28.71 -14.70 -17.79
N GLY A 237 27.83 -14.81 -16.79
CA GLY A 237 28.08 -14.76 -15.36
C GLY A 237 26.76 -14.61 -14.61
N ILE A 238 26.79 -14.66 -13.27
CA ILE A 238 25.60 -14.42 -12.44
C ILE A 238 25.33 -12.91 -12.39
N ASP A 239 24.81 -12.39 -13.50
CA ASP A 239 24.51 -10.97 -13.70
C ASP A 239 23.13 -10.60 -13.10
N ALA A 240 22.86 -9.31 -12.91
CA ALA A 240 21.64 -8.81 -12.29
C ALA A 240 20.36 -9.32 -12.99
N PHE A 241 20.40 -9.53 -14.31
CA PHE A 241 19.25 -10.00 -15.09
C PHE A 241 18.79 -11.41 -14.72
N VAL A 242 19.67 -12.22 -14.11
CA VAL A 242 19.34 -13.55 -13.59
C VAL A 242 18.59 -13.44 -12.26
N ILE A 243 18.92 -12.44 -11.44
CA ILE A 243 18.45 -12.31 -10.05
C ILE A 243 17.22 -11.41 -9.92
N ILE A 244 17.12 -10.36 -10.73
CA ILE A 244 16.01 -9.39 -10.70
C ILE A 244 14.62 -10.06 -10.87
N PRO A 245 14.40 -11.06 -11.76
CA PRO A 245 13.10 -11.72 -11.88
C PRO A 245 12.59 -12.29 -10.55
N PHE A 246 13.46 -12.98 -9.80
CA PHE A 246 13.12 -13.55 -8.50
C PHE A 246 12.76 -12.47 -7.47
N MET A 247 13.49 -11.34 -7.47
CA MET A 247 13.18 -10.21 -6.60
C MET A 247 11.80 -9.61 -6.93
N PHE A 248 11.50 -9.38 -8.21
CA PHE A 248 10.18 -8.88 -8.63
C PHE A 248 9.07 -9.84 -8.24
N LYS A 249 9.27 -11.16 -8.36
CA LYS A 249 8.26 -12.16 -7.99
C LYS A 249 8.03 -12.19 -6.49
N LEU A 250 9.10 -12.08 -5.69
CA LEU A 250 9.01 -11.95 -4.23
C LEU A 250 8.22 -10.68 -3.84
N VAL A 251 8.51 -9.53 -4.46
CA VAL A 251 7.78 -8.27 -4.20
C VAL A 251 6.31 -8.35 -4.63
N THR A 252 6.02 -9.11 -5.69
CA THR A 252 4.65 -9.33 -6.16
C THR A 252 3.77 -10.01 -5.11
N TRP A 253 4.33 -10.96 -4.35
CA TRP A 253 3.60 -11.62 -3.25
C TRP A 253 3.64 -10.86 -1.93
N THR A 254 4.74 -10.19 -1.63
CA THR A 254 4.96 -9.55 -0.32
C THR A 254 4.50 -8.09 -0.26
N GLY A 255 4.46 -7.41 -1.40
CA GLY A 255 4.21 -5.97 -1.46
C GLY A 255 5.27 -5.13 -0.76
N LEU A 256 6.47 -5.66 -0.51
CA LEU A 256 7.57 -4.89 0.08
C LEU A 256 7.96 -3.71 -0.83
N ASN A 257 8.37 -2.60 -0.21
CA ASN A 257 8.96 -1.50 -0.97
C ASN A 257 10.31 -1.94 -1.57
N ALA A 258 10.74 -1.26 -2.65
CA ALA A 258 11.96 -1.62 -3.39
C ALA A 258 13.19 -1.71 -2.49
N THR A 259 13.45 -0.67 -1.68
CA THR A 259 14.63 -0.61 -0.81
C THR A 259 14.64 -1.73 0.25
N PRO A 260 13.57 -1.93 1.05
CA PRO A 260 13.48 -3.09 1.94
C PRO A 260 13.64 -4.45 1.23
N ALA A 261 13.12 -4.60 0.01
CA ALA A 261 13.27 -5.84 -0.75
C ALA A 261 14.72 -6.08 -1.19
N GLN A 262 15.44 -5.03 -1.58
CA GLN A 262 16.86 -5.09 -1.95
C GLN A 262 17.77 -5.36 -0.76
N SER A 263 17.37 -4.93 0.45
CA SER A 263 18.14 -5.09 1.68
C SER A 263 17.88 -6.41 2.43
N LEU A 264 17.04 -7.29 1.89
CA LEU A 264 16.76 -8.60 2.52
C LEU A 264 18.06 -9.39 2.66
N LYS A 265 18.26 -9.98 3.84
CA LYS A 265 19.37 -10.87 4.16
C LYS A 265 18.99 -12.33 3.94
N THR A 266 19.98 -13.22 3.88
CA THR A 266 19.80 -14.68 3.69
C THR A 266 18.99 -15.33 4.82
N ASN A 267 19.11 -14.83 6.05
CA ASN A 267 18.47 -15.36 7.26
C ASN A 267 17.15 -14.67 7.63
N ASP A 268 16.68 -13.72 6.82
CA ASP A 268 15.48 -12.94 7.15
C ASP A 268 14.17 -13.70 6.98
N TYR A 269 14.15 -14.77 6.17
CA TYR A 269 13.00 -15.67 6.06
C TYR A 269 13.07 -16.78 7.11
N ILE A 270 12.03 -16.90 7.93
CA ILE A 270 11.90 -17.95 8.94
C ILE A 270 10.62 -18.73 8.69
N LYS A 271 10.72 -20.06 8.59
CA LYS A 271 9.58 -20.97 8.37
C LYS A 271 8.60 -21.01 9.54
N SER A 272 9.10 -20.84 10.75
CA SER A 272 8.32 -20.88 11.98
C SER A 272 8.92 -19.93 13.01
N HIS A 273 8.23 -18.83 13.27
CA HIS A 273 8.65 -17.84 14.24
C HIS A 273 8.55 -18.41 15.67
N PRO A 274 9.57 -18.23 16.54
CA PRO A 274 9.63 -18.87 17.86
C PRO A 274 8.41 -18.65 18.76
N LEU A 275 7.79 -17.47 18.67
CA LEU A 275 6.63 -17.11 19.50
C LEU A 275 5.28 -17.50 18.90
N THR A 276 5.17 -17.63 17.56
CA THR A 276 3.87 -17.76 16.89
C THR A 276 3.72 -19.05 16.09
N GLY A 277 4.81 -19.77 15.83
CA GLY A 277 4.82 -20.99 15.02
C GLY A 277 4.57 -20.76 13.52
N LYS A 278 4.48 -19.51 13.07
CA LYS A 278 4.10 -19.14 11.70
C LYS A 278 5.29 -18.60 10.89
N PRO A 279 5.28 -18.78 9.56
CA PRO A 279 6.33 -18.24 8.72
C PRO A 279 6.29 -16.71 8.64
N CYS A 280 7.46 -16.08 8.61
CA CYS A 280 7.59 -14.63 8.52
C CYS A 280 8.87 -14.21 7.80
N ILE A 281 8.85 -12.98 7.27
CA ILE A 281 10.04 -12.28 6.77
C ILE A 281 10.35 -11.10 7.70
N TYR A 282 11.59 -11.01 8.13
CA TYR A 282 12.13 -9.79 8.73
C TYR A 282 12.61 -8.83 7.64
N TYR A 283 12.38 -7.54 7.83
CA TYR A 283 12.88 -6.54 6.91
C TYR A 283 13.13 -5.22 7.62
N TRP A 284 14.00 -4.40 7.03
CA TRP A 284 14.46 -3.16 7.62
C TRP A 284 13.84 -1.95 6.90
N LYS A 285 13.33 -1.00 7.68
CA LYS A 285 12.79 0.26 7.18
C LYS A 285 13.67 1.41 7.65
N GLN A 286 14.13 2.24 6.71
CA GLN A 286 14.64 3.56 7.03
C GLN A 286 13.45 4.51 7.20
N ARG A 287 13.21 5.02 8.41
CA ARG A 287 12.26 6.11 8.61
C ARG A 287 12.90 7.41 8.11
N GLY A 288 12.73 7.69 6.83
CA GLY A 288 13.00 9.02 6.27
C GLY A 288 11.87 9.99 6.62
N GLN A 289 12.20 11.29 6.72
CA GLN A 289 11.31 12.44 6.92
C GLN A 289 10.26 12.62 5.79
N GLY A 290 9.45 11.61 5.51
CA GLY A 290 8.31 11.69 4.60
C GLY A 290 7.02 11.70 5.41
N ASP A 291 6.37 12.86 5.46
CA ASP A 291 5.14 13.15 6.19
C ASP A 291 5.19 12.87 7.70
N THR A 292 6.21 13.42 8.39
CA THR A 292 6.02 13.73 9.80
C THR A 292 4.90 14.78 9.89
N ASP A 293 3.72 14.36 10.35
CA ASP A 293 2.77 15.29 10.96
C ASP A 293 3.58 16.14 11.96
N LEU A 294 3.45 17.46 11.86
CA LEU A 294 4.28 18.49 12.52
C LEU A 294 4.40 18.34 14.05
N HIS A 295 3.66 17.40 14.65
CA HIS A 295 3.50 17.21 16.08
C HIS A 295 4.45 16.16 16.70
N GLU A 296 5.05 15.25 15.92
CA GLU A 296 5.96 14.24 16.51
C GLU A 296 7.35 14.81 16.86
N GLY A 297 7.81 15.84 16.14
CA GLY A 297 9.13 16.44 16.36
C GLY A 297 9.31 17.14 17.72
N LEU A 298 8.22 17.43 18.44
CA LEU A 298 8.26 18.09 19.75
C LEU A 298 8.41 17.11 20.93
N LEU A 299 8.00 15.85 20.76
CA LEU A 299 8.04 14.85 21.84
C LEU A 299 9.32 14.00 21.83
N THR A 300 10.05 13.96 20.71
CA THR A 300 11.27 13.16 20.55
C THR A 300 12.57 13.97 20.62
N ALA A 301 12.53 15.19 21.15
CA ALA A 301 13.70 16.09 21.19
C ALA A 301 14.83 15.64 22.14
N HIS A 302 14.68 14.53 22.86
CA HIS A 302 15.69 14.01 23.81
C HIS A 302 16.31 12.66 23.40
N LEU A 303 16.03 12.15 22.20
CA LEU A 303 16.77 11.00 21.67
C LEU A 303 17.63 11.49 20.51
N GLU A 304 18.94 11.36 20.70
CA GLU A 304 19.97 11.70 19.72
C GLU A 304 19.64 11.13 18.35
N LYS A 305 20.01 11.89 17.31
CA LYS A 305 19.94 11.53 15.90
C LYS A 305 20.73 10.25 15.61
N VAL A 306 20.17 9.10 15.92
CA VAL A 306 20.51 7.82 15.31
C VAL A 306 19.47 7.61 14.23
N SER A 307 19.92 7.54 12.98
CA SER A 307 19.15 6.97 11.87
C SER A 307 18.83 5.51 12.20
N ALA A 308 17.85 5.28 13.06
CA ALA A 308 17.51 3.96 13.58
C ALA A 308 16.68 3.23 12.52
N GLU A 309 17.36 2.39 11.73
CA GLU A 309 16.70 1.37 10.94
C GLU A 309 15.85 0.52 11.87
N THR A 310 14.53 0.51 11.68
CA THR A 310 13.63 -0.28 12.52
C THR A 310 13.41 -1.63 11.85
N LYS A 311 13.67 -2.71 12.59
CA LYS A 311 13.36 -4.08 12.16
C LYS A 311 11.85 -4.32 12.30
N ASP A 312 11.21 -4.70 11.21
CA ASP A 312 9.78 -5.01 11.16
C ASP A 312 9.57 -6.47 10.73
N VAL A 313 8.39 -7.02 11.02
CA VAL A 313 8.06 -8.43 10.79
C VAL A 313 6.81 -8.54 9.93
N MET A 314 6.91 -9.25 8.81
CA MET A 314 5.77 -9.55 7.96
C MET A 314 5.39 -11.03 8.11
N PRO A 315 4.25 -11.35 8.76
CA PRO A 315 3.74 -12.71 8.81
C PRO A 315 3.24 -13.13 7.42
N LEU A 316 3.41 -14.40 7.08
CA LEU A 316 3.02 -14.97 5.79
C LEU A 316 1.92 -16.02 5.97
N GLU A 317 1.04 -16.15 4.97
CA GLU A 317 0.15 -17.30 4.88
C GLU A 317 0.91 -18.55 4.45
N GLU A 318 0.46 -19.76 4.82
CA GLU A 318 1.19 -21.01 4.51
C GLU A 318 1.44 -21.20 3.00
N LYS A 319 0.44 -20.95 2.17
CA LYS A 319 0.58 -21.05 0.70
C LYS A 319 1.57 -20.02 0.15
N GLN A 320 1.48 -18.79 0.64
CA GLN A 320 2.39 -17.70 0.27
C GLN A 320 3.83 -18.02 0.70
N SER A 321 3.99 -18.55 1.91
CA SER A 321 5.27 -18.96 2.47
C SER A 321 5.93 -20.06 1.67
N SER A 322 5.18 -21.10 1.27
CA SER A 322 5.72 -22.20 0.47
C SER A 322 6.29 -21.70 -0.86
N ASN A 323 5.62 -20.75 -1.51
CA ASN A 323 6.08 -20.17 -2.76
C ASN A 323 7.29 -19.24 -2.57
N ILE A 324 7.26 -18.41 -1.53
CA ILE A 324 8.39 -17.54 -1.16
C ILE A 324 9.62 -18.38 -0.83
N GLU A 325 9.47 -19.47 -0.08
CA GLU A 325 10.55 -20.36 0.29
C GLU A 325 11.24 -20.97 -0.93
N LYS A 326 10.46 -21.43 -1.91
CA LYS A 326 11.00 -21.97 -3.16
C LYS A 326 11.88 -20.94 -3.88
N ILE A 327 11.39 -19.71 -4.01
CA ILE A 327 12.17 -18.61 -4.60
C ILE A 327 13.42 -18.31 -3.77
N TRP A 328 13.29 -18.27 -2.45
CA TRP A 328 14.38 -17.96 -1.54
C TRP A 328 15.53 -18.96 -1.66
N ILE A 329 15.21 -20.26 -1.56
CA ILE A 329 16.18 -21.35 -1.72
C ILE A 329 16.81 -21.28 -3.12
N ARG A 330 16.00 -21.02 -4.15
CA ARG A 330 16.50 -20.94 -5.52
C ARG A 330 17.50 -19.81 -5.73
N VAL A 331 17.23 -18.63 -5.19
CA VAL A 331 18.15 -17.49 -5.23
C VAL A 331 19.46 -17.84 -4.51
N LEU A 332 19.40 -18.51 -3.36
CA LEU A 332 20.59 -18.97 -2.65
C LEU A 332 21.40 -20.00 -3.46
N ASP A 333 20.73 -20.95 -4.11
CA ASP A 333 21.39 -21.95 -4.96
C ASP A 333 22.07 -21.31 -6.17
N ILE A 334 21.41 -20.39 -6.85
CA ILE A 334 21.96 -19.66 -8.00
C ILE A 334 23.15 -18.80 -7.59
N THR A 335 23.07 -18.14 -6.43
CA THR A 335 24.11 -17.23 -5.96
C THR A 335 25.24 -17.93 -5.21
N ARG A 336 25.10 -19.21 -4.86
CA ARG A 336 26.11 -20.00 -4.12
C ARG A 336 27.55 -19.84 -4.66
N PRO A 337 27.83 -19.89 -5.98
CA PRO A 337 29.19 -19.83 -6.49
C PRO A 337 29.90 -18.49 -6.25
N ILE A 338 29.15 -17.39 -6.13
CA ILE A 338 29.71 -16.04 -5.99
C ILE A 338 29.75 -15.55 -4.54
N ARG A 339 29.13 -16.28 -3.61
CA ARG A 339 29.08 -15.87 -2.20
C ARG A 339 30.42 -15.95 -1.49
N SER A 340 31.29 -16.89 -1.89
CA SER A 340 32.64 -17.04 -1.32
C SER A 340 33.58 -15.88 -1.63
N GLU A 341 33.22 -15.00 -2.58
CA GLU A 341 34.02 -13.85 -2.99
C GLU A 341 33.61 -12.55 -2.28
N LEU A 342 32.61 -12.60 -1.40
CA LEU A 342 32.12 -11.45 -0.64
C LEU A 342 33.05 -11.10 0.54
N THR A 343 32.95 -9.85 1.00
CA THR A 343 33.55 -9.41 2.26
C THR A 343 32.58 -9.63 3.41
N GLU A 344 33.06 -9.84 4.65
CA GLU A 344 32.25 -10.18 5.84
C GLU A 344 30.99 -9.31 6.05
N SER A 345 31.00 -8.05 5.62
CA SER A 345 29.87 -7.12 5.75
C SER A 345 28.76 -7.31 4.69
N GLU A 346 29.08 -7.89 3.54
CA GLU A 346 28.16 -8.06 2.41
C GLU A 346 27.70 -9.52 2.20
N GLU A 347 28.29 -10.47 2.95
CA GLU A 347 27.97 -11.91 2.91
C GLU A 347 26.48 -12.21 3.16
N ASP A 348 25.83 -11.36 3.94
CA ASP A 348 24.46 -11.54 4.41
C ASP A 348 23.38 -11.24 3.37
N TYR A 349 23.65 -10.48 2.29
CA TYR A 349 22.56 -10.04 1.40
C TYR A 349 21.98 -11.20 0.58
N LEU A 350 20.64 -11.23 0.45
CA LEU A 350 19.94 -12.24 -0.35
C LEU A 350 20.18 -12.02 -1.84
N PHE A 351 20.00 -10.79 -2.32
CA PHE A 351 20.13 -10.46 -3.74
C PHE A 351 21.49 -9.88 -4.08
N ILE A 352 22.38 -10.77 -4.53
CA ILE A 352 23.73 -10.43 -4.99
C ILE A 352 23.90 -10.83 -6.46
N TYR A 353 24.78 -10.13 -7.15
CA TYR A 353 25.13 -10.39 -8.54
C TYR A 353 26.57 -9.95 -8.80
N MET A 354 27.15 -10.46 -9.88
CA MET A 354 28.47 -10.10 -10.36
C MET A 354 28.31 -9.45 -11.75
N PRO A 355 28.51 -8.13 -11.88
CA PRO A 355 28.45 -7.47 -13.16
C PRO A 355 29.51 -8.05 -14.09
N THR A 356 29.11 -8.31 -15.33
CA THR A 356 30.01 -8.78 -16.38
C THR A 356 30.66 -7.63 -17.16
N TYR A 357 30.23 -6.38 -16.94
CA TYR A 357 30.73 -5.19 -17.64
C TYR A 357 30.77 -3.96 -16.73
N GLY A 358 31.60 -2.98 -17.10
CA GLY A 358 31.71 -1.68 -16.44
C GLY A 358 32.88 -1.62 -15.47
N ARG A 359 32.96 -0.53 -14.69
CA ARG A 359 34.06 -0.32 -13.72
C ARG A 359 34.09 -1.34 -12.59
N ALA A 360 32.97 -2.00 -12.32
CA ALA A 360 32.81 -3.01 -11.28
C ALA A 360 32.65 -4.44 -11.86
N ALA A 361 33.14 -4.67 -13.08
CA ALA A 361 33.08 -6.00 -13.69
C ALA A 361 33.91 -7.01 -12.87
N GLY A 362 33.33 -8.19 -12.61
CA GLY A 362 33.99 -9.25 -11.83
C GLY A 362 34.03 -9.02 -10.31
N GLN A 363 33.39 -7.97 -9.80
CA GLN A 363 33.23 -7.74 -8.36
C GLN A 363 31.80 -8.08 -7.95
N VAL A 364 31.62 -8.89 -6.91
CA VAL A 364 30.29 -9.19 -6.38
C VAL A 364 29.69 -7.93 -5.75
N ARG A 365 28.42 -7.67 -6.03
CA ARG A 365 27.66 -6.51 -5.51
C ARG A 365 26.26 -6.93 -5.12
N ASN A 366 25.66 -6.20 -4.18
CA ASN A 366 24.24 -6.32 -3.88
C ASN A 366 23.39 -5.37 -4.74
N LEU A 367 22.08 -5.64 -4.85
CA LEU A 367 21.13 -4.81 -5.61
C LEU A 367 20.78 -3.47 -4.94
N LEU A 368 21.15 -3.27 -3.66
CA LEU A 368 20.87 -2.05 -2.90
C LEU A 368 21.76 -0.88 -3.35
N GLN A 369 23.00 -1.17 -3.75
CA GLN A 369 23.92 -0.15 -4.25
C GLN A 369 23.38 0.52 -5.54
N PRO A 370 23.58 1.84 -5.75
CA PRO A 370 23.07 2.56 -6.91
C PRO A 370 23.46 1.89 -8.23
N ASN A 371 22.46 1.41 -8.98
CA ASN A 371 22.66 0.76 -10.27
C ASN A 371 21.48 1.05 -11.22
N LYS A 372 21.71 0.87 -12.53
CA LYS A 372 20.67 1.00 -13.57
C LYS A 372 20.06 -0.35 -13.97
N CYS A 373 20.48 -1.45 -13.33
CA CYS A 373 20.18 -2.80 -13.76
C CYS A 373 18.68 -3.10 -13.74
N MET A 374 17.96 -2.63 -12.72
CA MET A 374 16.50 -2.80 -12.63
C MET A 374 15.76 -2.08 -13.76
N HIS A 375 16.16 -0.85 -14.08
CA HIS A 375 15.56 -0.07 -15.16
C HIS A 375 15.80 -0.74 -16.52
N ASP A 376 17.04 -1.16 -16.77
CA ASP A 376 17.41 -1.86 -18.00
C ASP A 376 16.69 -3.21 -18.14
N TRP A 377 16.55 -3.95 -17.02
CA TRP A 377 15.82 -5.21 -17.00
C TRP A 377 14.32 -5.02 -17.26
N CYS A 378 13.70 -3.98 -16.70
CA CYS A 378 12.30 -3.65 -16.97
C CYS A 378 12.09 -3.39 -18.47
N ARG A 379 12.97 -2.62 -19.12
CA ARG A 379 12.90 -2.40 -20.58
C ARG A 379 13.05 -3.70 -21.36
N TYR A 380 14.01 -4.55 -20.98
CA TYR A 380 14.19 -5.86 -21.59
C TYR A 380 12.93 -6.72 -21.52
N MET A 381 12.26 -6.76 -20.37
CA MET A 381 11.01 -7.51 -20.20
C MET A 381 9.90 -7.01 -21.13
N VAL A 382 9.75 -5.68 -21.24
CA VAL A 382 8.74 -5.06 -22.11
C VAL A 382 8.99 -5.40 -23.57
N GLU A 383 10.24 -5.31 -24.03
CA GLU A 383 10.61 -5.61 -25.42
C GLU A 383 10.50 -7.11 -25.74
N LYS A 384 10.94 -8.00 -24.83
CA LYS A 384 10.95 -9.45 -25.05
C LYS A 384 9.56 -10.06 -25.12
N TYR A 385 8.65 -9.62 -24.25
CA TYR A 385 7.30 -10.18 -24.13
C TYR A 385 6.21 -9.30 -24.74
N ASP A 386 6.59 -8.22 -25.44
CA ASP A 386 5.69 -7.21 -26.03
C ASP A 386 4.59 -6.75 -25.04
N LEU A 387 5.02 -6.38 -23.82
CA LEU A 387 4.09 -6.01 -22.76
C LEU A 387 3.45 -4.66 -23.07
N ARG A 388 2.12 -4.65 -23.13
CA ARG A 388 1.33 -3.46 -23.48
C ARG A 388 0.39 -3.04 -22.37
N ASP A 389 0.17 -1.73 -22.27
CA ASP A 389 -0.83 -1.15 -21.38
C ASP A 389 -2.26 -1.31 -21.94
N ASP A 390 -3.26 -0.88 -21.17
CA ASP A 390 -4.67 -0.95 -21.59
C ASP A 390 -5.00 -0.12 -22.85
N ARG A 391 -4.10 0.77 -23.28
CA ARG A 391 -4.25 1.62 -24.47
C ARG A 391 -3.50 1.06 -25.68
N GLY A 392 -2.72 -0.01 -25.49
CA GLY A 392 -1.90 -0.64 -26.53
C GLY A 392 -0.48 -0.07 -26.65
N ASP A 393 -0.12 0.89 -25.80
CA ASP A 393 1.24 1.44 -25.71
C ASP A 393 2.16 0.51 -24.91
N LEU A 394 3.48 0.69 -24.99
CA LEU A 394 4.44 -0.13 -24.23
C LEU A 394 4.26 0.06 -22.73
N LEU A 395 4.18 -1.05 -21.99
CA LEU A 395 3.92 -1.03 -20.55
C LEU A 395 5.09 -0.45 -19.76
N GLU A 396 4.83 0.57 -18.93
CA GLU A 396 5.83 1.11 -18.00
C GLU A 396 5.92 0.25 -16.73
N ILE A 397 6.91 -0.63 -16.64
CA ILE A 397 7.15 -1.46 -15.46
C ILE A 397 7.96 -0.70 -14.42
N ASN A 398 7.41 -0.56 -13.21
CA ASN A 398 8.14 -0.05 -12.05
C ASN A 398 7.79 -0.90 -10.83
N ILE A 399 8.81 -1.36 -10.10
CA ILE A 399 8.65 -2.17 -8.87
C ILE A 399 7.73 -1.49 -7.84
N SER A 400 7.69 -0.15 -7.82
CA SER A 400 6.87 0.65 -6.91
C SER A 400 5.37 0.51 -7.19
N ARG A 401 4.98 0.05 -8.40
CA ARG A 401 3.58 -0.20 -8.79
C ARG A 401 3.05 -1.53 -8.24
N LEU A 402 3.93 -2.48 -7.90
CA LEU A 402 3.53 -3.81 -7.41
C LEU A 402 2.77 -3.75 -6.08
N ARG A 403 3.26 -2.94 -5.13
CA ARG A 403 2.63 -2.78 -3.82
C ARG A 403 1.21 -2.17 -3.90
N PRO A 404 0.97 -1.05 -4.62
CA PRO A 404 -0.39 -0.59 -4.91
C PRO A 404 -1.25 -1.64 -5.62
N SER A 405 -0.68 -2.43 -6.54
CA SER A 405 -1.42 -3.48 -7.26
C SER A 405 -1.88 -4.61 -6.34
N LEU A 406 -1.03 -5.02 -5.38
CA LEU A 406 -1.42 -5.97 -4.34
C LEU A 406 -2.60 -5.44 -3.51
N VAL A 407 -2.53 -4.18 -3.07
CA VAL A 407 -3.64 -3.54 -2.33
C VAL A 407 -4.92 -3.50 -3.16
N SER A 408 -4.83 -3.13 -4.44
CA SER A 408 -5.97 -3.11 -5.38
C SER A 408 -6.69 -4.46 -5.44
N LYS A 409 -5.92 -5.55 -5.51
CA LYS A 409 -6.43 -6.92 -5.54
C LYS A 409 -7.09 -7.31 -4.23
N LEU A 410 -6.46 -7.01 -3.09
CA LEU A 410 -7.01 -7.28 -1.76
C LEU A 410 -8.33 -6.52 -1.54
N MET A 411 -8.39 -5.25 -1.94
CA MET A 411 -9.61 -4.46 -1.89
C MET A 411 -10.70 -5.04 -2.78
N SER A 412 -10.35 -5.44 -4.01
CA SER A 412 -11.31 -6.05 -4.95
C SER A 412 -11.83 -7.41 -4.46
N ALA A 413 -11.03 -8.14 -3.69
CA ALA A 413 -11.44 -9.37 -3.00
C ALA A 413 -12.30 -9.12 -1.74
N GLY A 414 -12.55 -7.86 -1.38
CA GLY A 414 -13.33 -7.49 -0.21
C GLY A 414 -12.60 -7.70 1.12
N VAL A 415 -11.26 -7.69 1.10
CA VAL A 415 -10.44 -7.78 2.31
C VAL A 415 -10.60 -6.51 3.13
N ASP A 416 -10.73 -6.67 4.44
CA ASP A 416 -10.96 -5.59 5.38
C ASP A 416 -9.78 -4.60 5.47
N ILE A 417 -10.06 -3.31 5.64
CA ILE A 417 -9.06 -2.24 5.65
C ILE A 417 -8.03 -2.46 6.76
N SER A 418 -8.41 -3.01 7.92
CA SER A 418 -7.47 -3.30 9.01
C SER A 418 -6.48 -4.41 8.65
N VAL A 419 -6.87 -5.36 7.79
CA VAL A 419 -5.97 -6.39 7.26
C VAL A 419 -5.02 -5.76 6.24
N ILE A 420 -5.54 -4.89 5.37
CA ILE A 420 -4.73 -4.15 4.40
C ILE A 420 -3.70 -3.26 5.12
N GLN A 421 -4.09 -2.58 6.21
CA GLN A 421 -3.19 -1.82 7.07
C GLN A 421 -2.05 -2.69 7.60
N ALA A 422 -2.36 -3.88 8.10
CA ALA A 422 -1.36 -4.81 8.64
C ALA A 422 -0.39 -5.28 7.55
N ILE A 423 -0.88 -5.63 6.36
CA ILE A 423 -0.06 -6.02 5.20
C ILE A 423 0.83 -4.86 4.75
N LEU A 424 0.31 -3.63 4.77
CA LEU A 424 1.09 -2.44 4.47
C LEU A 424 2.07 -2.07 5.61
N GLY A 425 1.90 -2.61 6.81
CA GLY A 425 2.69 -2.20 7.97
C GLY A 425 2.56 -0.71 8.25
N HIS A 426 1.38 -0.14 8.02
CA HIS A 426 1.05 1.24 8.38
C HIS A 426 0.70 1.29 9.88
N SER A 427 1.26 2.26 10.59
CA SER A 427 1.00 2.47 12.03
C SER A 427 -0.47 2.77 12.30
N ASP A 428 -1.12 3.50 11.38
CA ASP A 428 -2.50 3.96 11.54
C ASP A 428 -3.38 3.66 10.31
N VAL A 429 -4.67 3.48 10.57
CA VAL A 429 -5.74 3.36 9.58
C VAL A 429 -5.83 4.64 8.76
N ILE A 430 -5.60 5.82 9.35
CA ILE A 430 -5.61 7.10 8.61
C ILE A 430 -4.55 7.09 7.51
N THR A 431 -3.33 6.65 7.81
CA THR A 431 -2.25 6.50 6.81
C THR A 431 -2.65 5.53 5.70
N THR A 432 -3.36 4.45 6.06
CA THR A 432 -3.90 3.48 5.09
C THR A 432 -4.98 4.09 4.21
N MET A 433 -5.88 4.89 4.78
CA MET A 433 -6.93 5.57 4.02
C MET A 433 -6.33 6.64 3.10
N ARG A 434 -5.38 7.45 3.57
CA ARG A 434 -4.63 8.41 2.74
C ARG A 434 -3.91 7.70 1.59
N TYR A 435 -3.30 6.54 1.85
CA TYR A 435 -2.65 5.72 0.82
C TYR A 435 -3.66 5.21 -0.22
N ILE A 436 -4.81 4.70 0.22
CA ILE A 436 -5.88 4.22 -0.65
C ILE A 436 -6.45 5.34 -1.53
N ASP A 437 -6.69 6.51 -0.92
CA ASP A 437 -7.19 7.70 -1.63
C ASP A 437 -6.16 8.23 -2.63
N LYS A 438 -4.87 8.27 -2.24
CA LYS A 438 -3.75 8.72 -3.09
C LYS A 438 -3.54 7.84 -4.31
N HIS A 439 -3.72 6.52 -4.19
CA HIS A 439 -3.61 5.61 -5.33
C HIS A 439 -4.90 5.55 -6.17
N ASN A 440 -5.84 6.47 -5.91
CA ASN A 440 -7.06 6.65 -6.67
C ASN A 440 -7.86 5.34 -6.84
N PHE A 441 -7.90 4.51 -5.79
CA PHE A 441 -8.94 3.47 -5.66
C PHE A 441 -10.33 4.09 -5.45
N ALA A 442 -10.37 5.41 -5.29
CA ALA A 442 -11.53 6.25 -5.08
C ALA A 442 -12.69 5.99 -6.06
N PRO A 443 -12.55 5.71 -7.37
CA PRO A 443 -13.71 5.43 -8.23
C PRO A 443 -14.40 4.10 -7.87
N LYS A 444 -13.62 3.05 -7.56
CA LYS A 444 -14.16 1.74 -7.12
C LYS A 444 -14.73 1.84 -5.71
N ALA A 445 -14.00 2.46 -4.78
CA ALA A 445 -14.46 2.67 -3.40
C ALA A 445 -15.68 3.60 -3.34
N ARG A 446 -15.68 4.72 -4.08
CA ARG A 446 -16.84 5.63 -4.18
C ARG A 446 -18.00 4.96 -4.89
N ARG A 447 -17.81 4.08 -5.88
CA ARG A 447 -18.91 3.28 -6.47
C ARG A 447 -19.56 2.37 -5.43
N GLU A 448 -18.76 1.63 -4.65
CA GLU A 448 -19.31 0.75 -3.62
C GLU A 448 -19.94 1.54 -2.46
N ILE A 449 -19.33 2.64 -2.03
CA ILE A 449 -19.92 3.56 -1.03
C ILE A 449 -21.22 4.16 -1.57
N HIS A 450 -21.25 4.66 -2.81
CA HIS A 450 -22.43 5.23 -3.43
C HIS A 450 -23.53 4.18 -3.60
N LYS A 451 -23.18 2.93 -3.94
CA LYS A 451 -24.10 1.80 -4.01
C LYS A 451 -24.69 1.48 -2.63
N CYS A 452 -23.87 1.42 -1.58
CA CYS A 452 -24.32 1.25 -0.19
C CYS A 452 -25.23 2.40 0.26
N LEU A 453 -24.84 3.65 0.04
CA LEU A 453 -25.65 4.84 0.38
C LEU A 453 -26.96 4.86 -0.41
N SER A 454 -26.93 4.50 -1.69
CA SER A 454 -28.12 4.35 -2.52
C SER A 454 -29.03 3.26 -1.97
N ASN A 455 -28.49 2.12 -1.52
CA ASN A 455 -29.28 1.07 -0.89
C ASN A 455 -29.89 1.53 0.44
N ILE A 456 -29.15 2.27 1.28
CA ILE A 456 -29.68 2.84 2.52
C ILE A 456 -30.82 3.82 2.23
N ARG A 457 -30.66 4.70 1.24
CA ARG A 457 -31.71 5.64 0.81
C ARG A 457 -32.94 4.91 0.28
N LYS A 458 -32.74 3.89 -0.56
CA LYS A 458 -33.82 3.06 -1.11
C LYS A 458 -34.55 2.30 -0.01
N ASN A 459 -33.82 1.71 0.95
CA ASN A 459 -34.40 1.09 2.13
C ASN A 459 -35.23 2.08 2.97
N ARG A 460 -34.76 3.32 3.12
CA ARG A 460 -35.51 4.39 3.80
C ARG A 460 -36.77 4.77 3.02
N GLU A 461 -36.68 4.95 1.71
CA GLU A 461 -37.83 5.25 0.84
C GLU A 461 -38.86 4.12 0.86
N ASP A 462 -38.41 2.87 0.79
CA ASP A 462 -39.25 1.68 0.90
C ASP A 462 -39.89 1.58 2.29
N GLN A 463 -39.16 1.92 3.36
CA GLN A 463 -39.71 1.99 4.72
C GLN A 463 -40.72 3.14 4.90
N VAL A 464 -40.57 4.25 4.17
CA VAL A 464 -41.56 5.35 4.19
C VAL A 464 -42.80 4.99 3.36
N ARG A 465 -42.63 4.34 2.20
CA ARG A 465 -43.73 3.92 1.32
C ARG A 465 -44.51 2.73 1.88
N GLN A 466 -43.80 1.78 2.46
CA GLN A 466 -44.31 0.58 3.11
C GLN A 466 -43.69 0.50 4.51
N PRO A 467 -44.23 1.25 5.49
CA PRO A 467 -43.79 1.13 6.86
C PRO A 467 -43.99 -0.32 7.29
N LYS A 468 -42.87 -1.05 7.44
CA LYS A 468 -42.89 -2.35 8.12
C LYS A 468 -43.51 -2.09 9.49
N GLN A 469 -44.58 -2.81 9.81
CA GLN A 469 -45.16 -2.74 11.14
C GLN A 469 -44.03 -2.93 12.15
N ILE A 470 -43.86 -1.96 13.05
CA ILE A 470 -43.08 -2.16 14.26
C ILE A 470 -43.66 -3.44 14.87
N ALA A 471 -42.81 -4.42 15.17
CA ALA A 471 -43.25 -5.67 15.76
C ALA A 471 -43.80 -5.38 17.17
N VAL A 472 -45.08 -5.02 17.25
CA VAL A 472 -45.84 -4.86 18.50
C VAL A 472 -46.48 -6.19 18.89
N GLY A 473 -46.44 -7.19 17.99
CA GLY A 473 -46.83 -8.55 18.31
C GLY A 473 -45.82 -9.19 19.24
N LYS A 474 -46.18 -9.34 20.52
CA LYS A 474 -45.65 -10.42 21.36
C LYS A 474 -45.90 -11.72 20.58
N THR A 475 -44.87 -12.24 19.92
CA THR A 475 -44.90 -13.64 19.52
C THR A 475 -45.01 -14.42 20.82
N ASN A 476 -46.10 -15.19 20.98
CA ASN A 476 -46.31 -16.06 22.14
C ASN A 476 -45.31 -17.22 22.19
N ASP A 477 -44.39 -17.33 21.23
CA ASP A 477 -43.19 -18.12 21.39
C ASP A 477 -42.17 -17.29 22.20
N PRO A 478 -41.67 -17.79 23.34
CA PRO A 478 -40.55 -17.16 23.99
C PRO A 478 -39.40 -17.14 22.99
N SER A 479 -39.05 -15.95 22.47
CA SER A 479 -37.85 -15.79 21.69
C SER A 479 -36.69 -16.22 22.59
N ILE A 480 -36.20 -17.45 22.40
CA ILE A 480 -35.10 -18.00 23.20
C ILE A 480 -33.86 -17.21 22.81
N ILE A 481 -33.50 -16.25 23.64
CA ILE A 481 -32.26 -15.50 23.49
C ILE A 481 -31.15 -16.40 24.02
N PHE A 482 -30.21 -16.77 23.15
CA PHE A 482 -29.12 -17.66 23.51
C PHE A 482 -28.02 -16.88 24.21
N THR A 483 -27.58 -17.34 25.38
CA THR A 483 -26.39 -16.81 26.06
C THR A 483 -25.14 -17.33 25.35
N THR A 484 -24.26 -16.43 24.91
CA THR A 484 -22.96 -16.80 24.34
C THR A 484 -21.81 -16.39 25.25
N ALA A 485 -20.58 -16.78 24.88
CA ALA A 485 -19.37 -16.43 25.63
C ALA A 485 -19.02 -14.93 25.64
N THR A 486 -19.68 -14.09 24.84
CA THR A 486 -19.37 -12.64 24.78
C THR A 486 -20.59 -11.78 25.09
N ALA A 487 -21.76 -12.17 24.59
CA ALA A 487 -23.00 -11.42 24.71
C ALA A 487 -24.22 -12.35 24.50
N LEU A 488 -25.41 -11.78 24.38
CA LEU A 488 -26.60 -12.52 23.99
C LEU A 488 -26.71 -12.62 22.46
N CYS A 489 -27.29 -13.70 21.96
CA CYS A 489 -27.53 -13.93 20.53
C CYS A 489 -29.03 -14.13 20.28
N LEU A 490 -29.57 -13.37 19.33
CA LEU A 490 -30.96 -13.46 18.93
C LEU A 490 -31.28 -14.78 18.20
N ASP A 491 -30.33 -15.32 17.44
CA ASP A 491 -30.52 -16.55 16.67
C ASP A 491 -29.16 -17.19 16.33
N VAL A 492 -28.85 -18.32 16.96
CA VAL A 492 -27.60 -19.06 16.72
C VAL A 492 -27.64 -19.92 15.46
N TYR A 493 -28.82 -20.26 14.95
CA TYR A 493 -28.99 -21.15 13.79
C TYR A 493 -29.05 -20.37 12.47
N ASN A 494 -29.38 -19.08 12.52
CA ASN A 494 -29.42 -18.22 11.33
C ASN A 494 -28.49 -16.99 11.43
N PRO A 495 -27.16 -17.20 11.37
CA PRO A 495 -26.22 -16.10 11.41
C PRO A 495 -26.22 -15.28 10.11
N PRO A 496 -25.71 -14.04 10.11
CA PRO A 496 -25.67 -13.18 8.92
C PRO A 496 -24.85 -13.78 7.77
N ALA A 497 -25.10 -13.36 6.53
CA ALA A 497 -24.42 -13.86 5.34
C ALA A 497 -22.87 -13.79 5.43
N ARG A 498 -22.32 -12.78 6.12
CA ARG A 498 -20.89 -12.65 6.39
C ARG A 498 -20.33 -13.83 7.21
N VAL A 499 -21.09 -14.33 8.17
CA VAL A 499 -20.70 -15.45 9.04
C VAL A 499 -20.93 -16.79 8.33
N LYS A 500 -21.98 -16.91 7.50
CA LYS A 500 -22.22 -18.10 6.65
C LYS A 500 -21.08 -18.34 5.64
N LYS A 501 -20.41 -17.28 5.18
CA LYS A 501 -19.24 -17.35 4.30
C LYS A 501 -17.92 -17.69 5.03
N ALA A 502 -17.91 -17.70 6.37
CA ALA A 502 -16.72 -18.06 7.13
C ALA A 502 -16.50 -19.59 7.09
N THR A 503 -15.24 -20.01 7.14
CA THR A 503 -14.86 -21.43 7.15
C THR A 503 -15.47 -22.15 8.36
N GLY A 504 -16.11 -23.29 8.13
CA GLY A 504 -16.63 -24.16 9.21
C GLY A 504 -18.10 -23.94 9.59
N TRP A 505 -18.86 -23.13 8.85
CA TRP A 505 -20.33 -23.08 9.01
C TRP A 505 -21.00 -24.22 8.24
N ILE A 506 -21.89 -24.95 8.92
CA ILE A 506 -22.70 -26.02 8.34
C ILE A 506 -24.17 -25.65 8.53
N GLU A 507 -24.96 -25.80 7.48
CA GLU A 507 -26.39 -25.50 7.51
C GLU A 507 -27.11 -26.40 8.53
N GLY A 508 -27.86 -25.78 9.45
CA GLY A 508 -28.55 -26.48 10.55
C GLY A 508 -27.76 -26.59 11.86
N GLN A 509 -26.46 -26.27 11.90
CA GLN A 509 -25.67 -26.26 13.13
C GLN A 509 -25.69 -24.87 13.81
N ALA A 510 -25.67 -24.87 15.15
CA ALA A 510 -25.52 -23.64 15.92
C ALA A 510 -24.15 -22.98 15.64
N CYS A 511 -24.15 -21.65 15.49
CA CYS A 511 -22.97 -20.86 15.19
C CYS A 511 -21.91 -20.97 16.30
N THR A 512 -20.70 -21.38 15.94
CA THR A 512 -19.53 -21.49 16.83
C THR A 512 -18.52 -20.37 16.65
N ASN A 513 -18.79 -19.41 15.75
CA ASN A 513 -17.85 -18.33 15.39
C ASN A 513 -17.88 -17.17 16.41
N PHE A 514 -17.51 -17.45 17.67
CA PHE A 514 -17.58 -16.48 18.78
C PHE A 514 -16.71 -15.23 18.57
N ASN A 515 -15.60 -15.36 17.85
CA ASN A 515 -14.70 -14.24 17.51
C ASN A 515 -15.35 -13.19 16.58
N MET A 516 -16.50 -13.51 15.98
CA MET A 516 -17.29 -12.62 15.14
C MET A 516 -18.51 -12.05 15.87
N CYS A 517 -18.82 -12.49 17.09
CA CYS A 517 -20.06 -12.15 17.79
C CYS A 517 -20.26 -10.64 17.96
N LEU A 518 -19.24 -9.90 18.41
CA LEU A 518 -19.34 -8.44 18.61
C LEU A 518 -19.66 -7.66 17.32
N ARG A 519 -19.43 -8.26 16.15
CA ARG A 519 -19.68 -7.67 14.83
C ARG A 519 -20.90 -8.27 14.14
N CYS A 520 -21.57 -9.22 14.79
CA CYS A 520 -22.73 -9.89 14.26
C CYS A 520 -23.96 -8.99 14.44
N SER A 521 -24.79 -8.86 13.42
CA SER A 521 -26.04 -8.08 13.51
C SER A 521 -27.10 -8.72 14.41
N LYS A 522 -26.84 -9.91 14.96
CA LYS A 522 -27.72 -10.66 15.85
C LYS A 522 -27.26 -10.63 17.31
N VAL A 523 -26.18 -9.88 17.62
CA VAL A 523 -25.67 -9.72 18.97
C VAL A 523 -26.52 -8.73 19.76
N VAL A 524 -26.77 -9.03 21.02
CA VAL A 524 -27.48 -8.16 21.97
C VAL A 524 -26.59 -7.98 23.19
N ILE A 525 -26.27 -6.71 23.51
CA ILE A 525 -25.40 -6.35 24.63
C ILE A 525 -26.24 -5.58 25.64
N LEU A 526 -26.20 -6.06 26.89
CA LEU A 526 -26.88 -5.46 28.05
C LEU A 526 -25.85 -4.96 29.07
N GLU A 527 -26.29 -4.16 30.04
CA GLU A 527 -25.42 -3.59 31.09
C GLU A 527 -24.62 -4.65 31.86
N GLU A 528 -25.21 -5.81 32.12
CA GLU A 528 -24.57 -6.95 32.80
C GLU A 528 -23.35 -7.51 32.06
N HIS A 529 -23.25 -7.29 30.75
CA HIS A 529 -22.13 -7.77 29.93
C HIS A 529 -20.95 -6.80 29.93
N LEU A 530 -21.15 -5.53 30.32
CA LEU A 530 -20.12 -4.49 30.27
C LEU A 530 -18.86 -4.84 31.08
N PRO A 531 -18.94 -5.38 32.32
CA PRO A 531 -17.74 -5.78 33.07
C PRO A 531 -16.90 -6.81 32.30
N ARG A 532 -17.55 -7.78 31.63
CA ARG A 532 -16.89 -8.81 30.83
C ARG A 532 -16.25 -8.23 29.57
N LEU A 533 -16.94 -7.33 28.87
CA LEU A 533 -16.41 -6.66 27.68
C LEU A 533 -15.21 -5.76 28.02
N LEU A 534 -15.21 -5.11 29.18
CA LEU A 534 -14.08 -4.31 29.69
C LEU A 534 -12.88 -5.20 30.03
N ALA A 535 -13.09 -6.36 30.65
CA ALA A 535 -12.03 -7.34 30.89
C ALA A 535 -11.48 -7.90 29.57
N MET A 536 -12.34 -8.19 28.58
CA MET A 536 -11.95 -8.62 27.24
C MET A 536 -11.14 -7.56 26.49
N ARG A 537 -11.54 -6.28 26.58
CA ARG A 537 -10.78 -5.16 26.02
C ARG A 537 -9.37 -5.07 26.62
N ARG A 538 -9.23 -5.23 27.93
CA ARG A 538 -7.92 -5.27 28.60
C ARG A 538 -7.07 -6.45 28.11
N GLY A 539 -7.66 -7.64 28.04
CA GLY A 539 -6.98 -8.84 27.52
C GLY A 539 -6.50 -8.67 26.08
N TYR A 540 -7.30 -8.03 25.22
CA TYR A 540 -6.90 -7.71 23.84
C TYR A 540 -5.77 -6.69 23.77
N LYS A 541 -5.81 -5.61 24.56
CA LYS A 541 -4.72 -4.62 24.64
C LYS A 541 -3.42 -5.28 25.10
N PHE A 542 -3.48 -6.01 26.21
CA PHE A 542 -2.34 -6.74 26.75
C PHE A 542 -1.77 -7.76 25.75
N SER A 543 -2.64 -8.50 25.05
CA SER A 543 -2.20 -9.46 24.03
C SER A 543 -1.47 -8.75 22.88
N LEU A 544 -2.01 -7.63 22.39
CA LEU A 544 -1.38 -6.85 21.31
C LEU A 544 -0.02 -6.27 21.73
N GLU A 545 0.10 -5.78 22.97
CA GLU A 545 1.34 -5.26 23.56
C GLU A 545 2.40 -6.37 23.72
N ASN A 546 1.99 -7.60 24.05
CA ASN A 546 2.88 -8.75 24.24
C ASN A 546 3.04 -9.63 22.98
N GLY A 547 2.90 -9.05 21.79
CA GLY A 547 3.28 -9.73 20.55
C GLY A 547 2.20 -10.58 19.88
N ALA A 548 0.95 -10.62 20.39
CA ALA A 548 -0.19 -11.09 19.60
C ALA A 548 -0.41 -10.22 18.35
N GLY A 549 0.20 -9.02 18.34
CA GLY A 549 0.36 -8.18 17.19
C GLY A 549 1.05 -8.84 15.98
N ALA A 550 1.77 -9.96 16.14
CA ALA A 550 2.41 -10.71 15.05
C ALA A 550 1.57 -11.91 14.55
N THR A 551 0.33 -12.07 15.03
CA THR A 551 -0.53 -13.23 14.72
C THR A 551 -1.51 -12.93 13.59
N THR A 552 -2.00 -13.98 12.91
CA THR A 552 -3.11 -13.86 11.94
C THR A 552 -4.42 -13.40 12.57
N HIS A 553 -4.55 -13.54 13.89
CA HIS A 553 -5.70 -13.02 14.65
C HIS A 553 -5.56 -11.54 14.96
N ARG A 554 -4.40 -10.89 14.72
CA ARG A 554 -4.21 -9.45 14.91
C ARG A 554 -5.36 -8.64 14.30
N ALA A 555 -5.75 -8.95 13.06
CA ALA A 555 -6.84 -8.26 12.40
C ALA A 555 -8.18 -8.42 13.15
N VAL A 556 -8.49 -9.63 13.62
CA VAL A 556 -9.69 -9.93 14.40
C VAL A 556 -9.65 -9.25 15.78
N LEU A 557 -8.49 -9.25 16.44
CA LEU A 557 -8.25 -8.57 17.72
C LEU A 557 -8.44 -7.06 17.58
N ILE A 558 -7.81 -6.44 16.57
CA ILE A 558 -7.95 -5.01 16.28
C ILE A 558 -9.39 -4.66 15.93
N GLN A 559 -10.06 -5.48 15.12
CA GLN A 559 -11.46 -5.27 14.75
C GLN A 559 -12.38 -5.36 15.97
N ASN A 560 -12.20 -6.37 16.83
CA ASN A 560 -12.99 -6.49 18.05
C ASN A 560 -12.67 -5.36 19.04
N LEU A 561 -11.41 -4.94 19.14
CA LEU A 561 -10.99 -3.82 19.99
C LEU A 561 -11.57 -2.49 19.52
N SER A 562 -11.61 -2.23 18.21
CA SER A 562 -12.27 -1.05 17.63
C SER A 562 -13.77 -1.01 17.97
N VAL A 563 -14.47 -2.14 17.88
CA VAL A 563 -15.88 -2.23 18.28
C VAL A 563 -16.05 -2.01 19.78
N LEU A 564 -15.18 -2.61 20.60
CA LEU A 564 -15.18 -2.42 22.06
C LEU A 564 -14.89 -0.97 22.46
N ASP A 565 -13.97 -0.29 21.78
CA ASP A 565 -13.70 1.13 22.03
C ASP A 565 -14.88 2.02 21.62
N GLY A 566 -15.66 1.63 20.61
CA GLY A 566 -16.94 2.28 20.30
C GLY A 566 -17.99 2.07 21.40
N ILE A 567 -18.16 0.82 21.86
CA ILE A 567 -19.15 0.47 22.90
C ILE A 567 -18.78 1.01 24.28
N LEU A 568 -17.49 1.12 24.60
CA LEU A 568 -16.97 1.39 25.95
C LEU A 568 -16.15 2.70 26.04
N GLY A 569 -16.15 3.50 24.98
CA GLY A 569 -15.43 4.77 24.89
C GLY A 569 -16.31 5.98 25.16
N GLU A 570 -15.81 7.16 24.78
CA GLU A 570 -16.49 8.45 25.02
C GLU A 570 -17.82 8.61 24.26
N ASN A 571 -17.95 7.90 23.12
CA ASN A 571 -19.15 7.91 22.28
C ASN A 571 -20.10 6.73 22.56
N SER A 572 -20.02 6.14 23.75
CA SER A 572 -20.86 5.00 24.14
C SER A 572 -22.33 5.40 24.32
N ASP A 573 -23.26 4.51 23.97
CA ASP A 573 -24.68 4.63 24.31
C ASP A 573 -24.96 4.42 25.81
N PHE A 574 -24.01 3.86 26.55
CA PHE A 574 -24.12 3.64 28.00
C PHE A 574 -23.65 4.87 28.79
N SER A 575 -24.36 5.19 29.87
CA SER A 575 -24.02 6.34 30.71
C SER A 575 -22.65 6.18 31.39
N HIS A 576 -21.98 7.30 31.63
CA HIS A 576 -20.64 7.30 32.22
C HIS A 576 -20.60 6.68 33.63
N SER A 577 -21.69 6.78 34.40
CA SER A 577 -21.82 6.17 35.72
C SER A 577 -21.89 4.63 35.64
N VAL A 578 -22.63 4.10 34.66
CA VAL A 578 -22.75 2.66 34.39
C VAL A 578 -21.40 2.10 33.94
N LEU A 579 -20.71 2.78 33.02
CA LEU A 579 -19.38 2.37 32.55
C LEU A 579 -18.34 2.38 33.66
N SER A 580 -18.34 3.39 34.54
CA SER A 580 -17.41 3.46 35.68
C SER A 580 -17.62 2.30 36.65
N LYS A 581 -18.89 1.99 36.98
CA LYS A 581 -19.23 0.84 37.85
C LYS A 581 -18.83 -0.48 37.19
N ALA A 582 -19.11 -0.65 35.91
CA ALA A 582 -18.73 -1.83 35.16
C ALA A 582 -17.20 -2.00 35.07
N ASN A 583 -16.46 -0.90 34.96
CA ASN A 583 -14.99 -0.91 34.95
C ASN A 583 -14.41 -1.37 36.28
N GLN A 584 -15.00 -0.91 37.40
CA GLN A 584 -14.61 -1.39 38.74
C GLN A 584 -14.88 -2.88 38.89
N GLN A 585 -16.05 -3.36 38.46
CA GLN A 585 -16.39 -4.78 38.48
C GLN A 585 -15.49 -5.62 37.57
N SER A 586 -15.08 -5.08 36.41
CA SER A 586 -14.22 -5.78 35.47
C SER A 586 -12.88 -6.19 36.07
N ARG A 587 -12.34 -5.43 37.03
CA ARG A 587 -11.03 -5.68 37.64
C ARG A 587 -10.94 -7.07 38.28
N ASN A 588 -12.07 -7.59 38.78
CA ASN A 588 -12.17 -8.88 39.44
C ASN A 588 -12.57 -10.02 38.48
N LEU A 589 -12.71 -9.72 37.19
CA LEU A 589 -13.11 -10.67 36.15
C LEU A 589 -11.91 -11.02 35.28
N GLU A 590 -11.54 -12.30 35.27
CA GLU A 590 -10.69 -12.87 34.25
C GLU A 590 -11.56 -13.45 33.14
N VAL A 591 -11.38 -12.93 31.92
CA VAL A 591 -12.09 -13.43 30.74
C VAL A 591 -11.10 -14.18 29.88
N TYR A 592 -11.40 -15.45 29.63
CA TYR A 592 -10.60 -16.27 28.74
C TYR A 592 -10.73 -15.77 27.30
N VAL A 593 -9.65 -15.18 26.79
CA VAL A 593 -9.55 -14.69 25.42
C VAL A 593 -8.82 -15.75 24.59
N ASP A 594 -9.58 -16.59 23.88
CA ASP A 594 -9.16 -17.61 22.88
C ASP A 594 -7.90 -18.46 23.22
N PRO A 595 -8.01 -19.81 23.32
CA PRO A 595 -6.92 -20.70 23.75
C PRO A 595 -5.61 -20.61 22.96
N PHE A 596 -5.62 -20.02 21.77
CA PHE A 596 -4.43 -19.91 20.92
C PHE A 596 -3.52 -18.72 21.24
N LEU A 597 -3.91 -17.79 22.11
CA LEU A 597 -3.18 -16.52 22.32
C LEU A 597 -2.61 -16.30 23.73
N VAL A 598 -3.00 -17.08 24.73
CA VAL A 598 -2.52 -16.89 26.11
C VAL A 598 -2.07 -18.22 26.72
N ARG A 599 -0.77 -18.53 26.58
CA ARG A 599 -0.04 -19.38 27.52
C ARG A 599 0.92 -18.50 28.31
N GLY A 600 0.38 -17.63 29.15
CA GLY A 600 1.16 -16.83 30.10
C GLY A 600 0.39 -16.74 31.40
N LYS A 601 1.00 -17.19 32.51
CA LYS A 601 0.51 -16.89 33.85
C LYS A 601 0.57 -15.37 34.03
N TYR A 602 -0.56 -14.75 34.36
CA TYR A 602 -0.56 -13.34 34.74
C TYR A 602 0.00 -13.24 36.18
N GLU A 603 1.06 -12.47 36.36
CA GLU A 603 1.39 -11.93 37.69
C GLU A 603 0.39 -10.83 38.02
N GLN A 604 -0.22 -10.94 39.19
CA GLN A 604 -1.05 -9.89 39.77
C GLN A 604 -0.15 -8.69 40.09
N VAL A 605 -0.47 -7.51 39.52
CA VAL A 605 -0.07 -6.21 40.06
C VAL A 605 -1.28 -5.29 40.10
#